data_AF-A0A963VVM2-F1
#
_entry.id   AF-A0A963VVM2-F1
#
_cell.length_a   1.000
_cell.length_b   1.000
_cell.length_c   1.000
_cell.angle_alpha   90.00
_cell.angle_beta   90.00
_cell.angle_gamma   90.00
#
_symmetry.space_group_name_H-M   'P 1'
#
loop_
_entity.id
_entity.type
_entity.pdbx_description
1 polymer ?
#
loop_
_entity_poly.entity_id
_entity_poly.type
_entity_poly.pdbx_seq_one_letter_code
_entity_poly.pdbx_strand_id
1 'polypeptide(L)'
;MTQHVRIVDSTKFHHAKRQWRIEVGKYTLLRLTYGQTGGALKTATAGDSWGRPVFPDPGRLIEAMAVSVESLAGPQVDLWLDEDAKGRQFLEFTAKASVNDFFEGAAFIAAEMAAILSRPAQLSSSSGRLACVNGALVAAA
;
A
#
# COMPACT_ATOMS: atom_id res chain seq x y z
N MET A 1 -5.80 17.83 9.75
CA MET A 1 -5.12 18.26 8.51
C MET A 1 -5.22 17.10 7.52
N THR A 2 -5.98 17.26 6.44
CA THR A 2 -6.13 16.23 5.40
C THR A 2 -4.79 16.07 4.69
N GLN A 3 -4.13 14.91 4.83
CA GLN A 3 -2.86 14.70 4.14
C GLN A 3 -3.12 14.63 2.64
N HIS A 4 -2.44 15.46 1.85
CA HIS A 4 -2.62 15.50 0.41
C HIS A 4 -2.04 14.24 -0.24
N VAL A 5 -2.89 13.46 -0.90
CA VAL A 5 -2.50 12.30 -1.72
C VAL A 5 -2.03 12.79 -3.09
N ARG A 6 -0.90 12.31 -3.57
CA ARG A 6 -0.36 12.65 -4.91
C ARG A 6 0.04 11.39 -5.64
N ILE A 7 -0.47 11.21 -6.85
CA ILE A 7 -0.05 10.13 -7.75
C ILE A 7 0.96 10.71 -8.73
N VAL A 8 2.16 10.14 -8.78
CA VAL A 8 3.28 10.67 -9.56
C VAL A 8 3.83 9.58 -10.46
N ASP A 9 4.05 9.89 -11.74
CA ASP A 9 4.75 9.00 -12.67
C ASP A 9 6.11 8.60 -12.10
N SER A 10 6.43 7.30 -12.21
CA SER A 10 7.71 6.74 -11.76
C SER A 10 8.45 6.13 -12.94
N THR A 11 9.68 6.58 -13.17
CA THR A 11 10.58 6.08 -14.22
C THR A 11 11.60 5.08 -13.69
N LYS A 12 11.42 4.54 -12.47
CA LYS A 12 12.42 3.71 -11.77
C LYS A 12 12.89 2.49 -12.56
N PHE A 13 12.05 1.96 -13.44
CA PHE A 13 12.42 0.84 -14.31
C PHE A 13 12.25 1.26 -15.77
N HIS A 14 13.37 1.54 -16.45
CA HIS A 14 13.40 1.97 -17.86
C HIS A 14 12.72 1.00 -18.83
N HIS A 15 12.44 -0.23 -18.42
CA HIS A 15 11.86 -1.30 -19.24
C HIS A 15 10.45 -1.76 -18.82
N ALA A 16 9.85 -1.17 -17.77
CA ALA A 16 8.60 -1.66 -17.24
C ALA A 16 7.40 -0.78 -17.65
N LYS A 17 6.22 -1.42 -17.74
CA LYS A 17 4.87 -0.85 -17.96
C LYS A 17 4.67 0.46 -17.20
N ARG A 18 3.76 1.34 -17.67
CA ARG A 18 3.42 2.62 -17.00
C ARG A 18 3.32 2.42 -15.47
N GLN A 19 4.21 3.07 -14.72
CA GLN A 19 4.29 2.95 -13.27
C GLN A 19 4.08 4.30 -12.60
N TRP A 20 3.48 4.24 -11.43
CA TRP A 20 3.30 5.41 -10.58
C TRP A 20 3.73 5.08 -9.15
N ARG A 21 3.84 6.13 -8.36
CA ARG A 21 3.89 6.05 -6.90
C ARG A 21 2.81 6.93 -6.31
N ILE A 22 2.28 6.52 -5.16
CA ILE A 22 1.42 7.38 -4.35
C ILE A 22 2.23 7.92 -3.18
N GLU A 23 2.30 9.24 -3.13
CA GLU A 23 2.91 10.02 -2.08
C GLU A 23 1.83 10.62 -1.17
N VAL A 24 1.98 10.46 0.15
CA VAL A 24 1.10 11.07 1.15
C VAL A 24 1.95 11.70 2.25
N GLY A 25 1.64 12.95 2.62
CA GLY A 25 2.39 13.66 3.66
C GLY A 25 3.86 13.92 3.28
N LYS A 26 4.81 13.20 3.87
CA LYS A 26 6.25 13.28 3.54
C LYS A 26 6.80 11.97 2.94
N TYR A 27 5.93 10.99 2.73
CA TYR A 27 6.34 9.63 2.39
C TYR A 27 5.73 9.15 1.08
N THR A 28 6.40 8.17 0.47
CA THR A 28 5.85 7.29 -0.54
C THR A 28 5.26 6.08 0.17
N LEU A 29 3.96 5.82 -0.04
CA LEU A 29 3.26 4.70 0.60
C LEU A 29 3.10 3.51 -0.36
N LEU A 30 2.70 3.80 -1.61
CA LEU A 30 2.32 2.77 -2.57
C LEU A 30 3.05 2.96 -3.90
N ARG A 31 3.17 1.86 -4.63
CA ARG A 31 3.55 1.82 -6.04
C ARG A 31 2.42 1.19 -6.84
N LEU A 32 2.25 1.67 -8.07
CA LEU A 32 1.17 1.29 -8.95
C LEU A 32 1.73 0.87 -10.29
N THR A 33 1.12 -0.13 -10.88
CA THR A 33 1.26 -0.44 -12.30
C THR A 33 -0.14 -0.59 -12.89
N TYR A 34 -0.32 -0.16 -14.14
CA TYR A 34 -1.58 -0.31 -14.84
C TYR A 34 -1.32 -0.91 -16.23
N GLY A 35 -2.07 -1.95 -16.55
CA GLY A 35 -2.04 -2.67 -17.81
C GLY A 35 -3.24 -2.35 -18.68
N GLN A 36 -3.69 -3.32 -19.47
CA GLN A 36 -4.78 -3.11 -20.42
C GLN A 36 -6.17 -3.13 -19.77
N THR A 37 -6.37 -3.97 -18.75
CA THR A 37 -7.70 -4.23 -18.15
C THR A 37 -7.70 -4.13 -16.61
N GLY A 38 -6.71 -3.45 -16.04
CA GLY A 38 -6.55 -3.36 -14.59
C GLY A 38 -5.13 -3.03 -14.17
N GLY A 39 -4.91 -2.94 -12.87
CA GLY A 39 -3.63 -2.59 -12.28
C GLY A 39 -3.28 -3.40 -11.05
N ALA A 40 -2.03 -3.25 -10.62
CA ALA A 40 -1.52 -3.79 -9.37
C ALA A 40 -1.10 -2.64 -8.46
N LEU A 41 -1.46 -2.76 -7.18
CA LEU A 41 -1.09 -1.84 -6.13
C LEU A 41 -0.22 -2.57 -5.13
N LYS A 42 0.90 -1.97 -4.74
CA LYS A 42 1.77 -2.56 -3.72
C LYS A 42 2.36 -1.56 -2.75
N THR A 43 2.69 -1.98 -1.53
CA THR A 43 3.44 -1.15 -0.59
C THR A 43 4.83 -0.83 -1.13
N ALA A 44 5.27 0.40 -0.91
CA ALA A 44 6.59 0.83 -1.36
C ALA A 44 7.69 0.17 -0.50
N THR A 45 8.70 -0.43 -1.15
CA THR A 45 9.87 -1.01 -0.46
C THR A 45 11.15 -0.19 -0.62
N ALA A 46 11.19 0.72 -1.60
CA ALA A 46 12.31 1.59 -1.88
C ALA A 46 11.86 2.94 -2.43
N GLY A 47 12.63 3.98 -2.14
CA GLY A 47 12.45 5.31 -2.75
C GLY A 47 12.79 5.31 -4.24
N ASP A 48 12.33 6.34 -4.93
CA ASP A 48 12.88 6.76 -6.22
C ASP A 48 13.98 7.79 -5.94
N SER A 49 15.02 7.90 -6.77
CA SER A 49 16.16 8.81 -6.53
C SER A 49 15.76 10.28 -6.33
N TRP A 50 14.59 10.68 -6.85
CA TRP A 50 14.00 12.02 -6.72
C TRP A 50 12.61 12.03 -6.07
N GLY A 51 12.14 10.86 -5.61
CA GLY A 51 10.83 10.72 -4.96
C GLY A 51 10.92 10.91 -3.45
N ARG A 52 9.76 11.04 -2.80
CA ARG A 52 9.72 11.01 -1.33
C ARG A 52 10.25 9.70 -0.77
N PRO A 53 10.89 9.71 0.42
CA PRO A 53 11.33 8.48 1.07
C PRO A 53 10.14 7.55 1.33
N VAL A 54 10.40 6.25 1.40
CA VAL A 54 9.38 5.28 1.82
C VAL A 54 9.07 5.48 3.30
N PHE A 55 7.84 5.16 3.70
CA PHE A 55 7.48 5.14 5.12
C PHE A 55 8.45 4.23 5.91
N PRO A 56 9.03 4.70 7.03
CA PRO A 56 10.19 4.06 7.65
C PRO A 56 9.90 2.69 8.29
N ASP A 57 8.64 2.37 8.56
CA ASP A 57 8.21 1.11 9.16
C ASP A 57 7.42 0.27 8.14
N PRO A 58 8.07 -0.70 7.47
CA PRO A 58 7.42 -1.53 6.44
C PRO A 58 6.28 -2.39 6.98
N GLY A 59 6.38 -2.86 8.24
CA GLY A 59 5.34 -3.69 8.86
C GLY A 59 4.05 -2.90 9.03
N ARG A 60 4.15 -1.68 9.56
CA ARG A 60 2.98 -0.78 9.65
C ARG A 60 2.44 -0.36 8.29
N LEU A 61 3.30 -0.24 7.28
CA LEU A 61 2.86 0.09 5.92
C LEU A 61 2.02 -1.04 5.31
N ILE A 62 2.45 -2.29 5.51
CA ILE A 62 1.73 -3.51 5.08
C ILE A 62 0.39 -3.62 5.83
N GLU A 63 0.41 -3.48 7.16
CA GLU A 63 -0.79 -3.51 7.99
C GLU A 63 -1.81 -2.43 7.55
N ALA A 64 -1.34 -1.19 7.37
CA ALA A 64 -2.20 -0.10 6.95
C ALA A 64 -2.86 -0.38 5.59
N MET A 65 -2.12 -0.97 4.65
CA MET A 65 -2.67 -1.34 3.34
C MET A 65 -3.70 -2.47 3.46
N ALA A 66 -3.42 -3.51 4.25
CA ALA A 66 -4.36 -4.62 4.46
C ALA A 66 -5.69 -4.13 5.05
N VAL A 67 -5.64 -3.35 6.14
CA VAL A 67 -6.83 -2.78 6.79
C VAL A 67 -7.59 -1.85 5.85
N SER A 68 -6.87 -1.03 5.07
CA SER A 68 -7.48 -0.08 4.13
C SER A 68 -8.19 -0.80 2.97
N VAL A 69 -7.59 -1.86 2.42
CA VAL A 69 -8.20 -2.67 1.37
C VAL A 69 -9.44 -3.40 1.89
N GLU A 70 -9.34 -4.03 3.07
CA GLU A 70 -10.49 -4.70 3.69
C GLU A 70 -11.64 -3.73 3.96
N SER A 71 -11.35 -2.53 4.48
CA SER A 71 -12.37 -1.53 4.79
C SER A 71 -13.06 -0.93 3.56
N LEU A 72 -12.35 -0.78 2.44
CA LEU A 72 -12.86 -0.05 1.27
C LEU A 72 -13.33 -0.97 0.14
N ALA A 73 -12.65 -2.09 -0.07
CA ALA A 73 -12.94 -3.03 -1.15
C ALA A 73 -13.58 -4.33 -0.65
N GLY A 74 -13.55 -4.57 0.67
CA GLY A 74 -14.10 -5.76 1.31
C GLY A 74 -13.10 -6.91 1.46
N PRO A 75 -13.45 -7.92 2.28
CA PRO A 75 -12.55 -9.03 2.63
C PRO A 75 -12.27 -10.01 1.48
N GLN A 76 -12.99 -9.90 0.37
CA GLN A 76 -12.85 -10.78 -0.80
C GLN A 76 -11.70 -10.39 -1.75
N VAL A 77 -10.96 -9.31 -1.48
CA VAL A 77 -9.81 -8.93 -2.29
C VAL A 77 -8.60 -9.76 -1.88
N ASP A 78 -8.07 -10.56 -2.81
CA ASP A 78 -6.85 -11.33 -2.58
C ASP A 78 -5.63 -10.41 -2.41
N LEU A 79 -5.02 -10.50 -1.24
CA LEU A 79 -3.78 -9.80 -0.88
C LEU A 79 -2.61 -10.79 -0.89
N TRP A 80 -1.50 -10.39 -1.52
CA TRP A 80 -0.28 -11.18 -1.63
C TRP A 80 0.83 -10.51 -0.84
N LEU A 81 1.40 -11.24 0.13
CA LEU A 81 2.62 -10.81 0.82
C LEU A 81 3.81 -11.49 0.14
N ASP A 82 4.73 -10.69 -0.39
CA ASP A 82 5.89 -11.17 -1.16
C ASP A 82 7.15 -10.36 -0.80
N GLU A 83 8.30 -10.77 -1.31
CA GLU A 83 9.59 -10.13 -1.09
C GLU A 83 10.20 -9.62 -2.40
N ASP A 84 10.79 -8.43 -2.36
CA ASP A 84 11.56 -7.96 -3.50
C ASP A 84 12.94 -8.63 -3.57
N ALA A 85 13.67 -8.40 -4.67
CA ALA A 85 14.99 -8.99 -4.90
C ALA A 85 16.05 -8.67 -3.83
N LYS A 86 15.76 -7.79 -2.86
CA LYS A 86 16.62 -7.47 -1.72
C LYS A 86 16.08 -8.05 -0.39
N GLY A 87 15.10 -8.94 -0.43
CA GLY A 87 14.48 -9.57 0.74
C GLY A 87 13.57 -8.66 1.54
N ARG A 88 12.99 -7.62 0.92
CA ARG A 88 12.10 -6.68 1.61
C ARG A 88 10.66 -7.01 1.30
N GLN A 89 9.88 -7.23 2.35
CA GLN A 89 8.48 -7.57 2.24
C GLN A 89 7.62 -6.42 1.69
N PHE A 90 6.62 -6.77 0.90
CA PHE A 90 5.56 -5.88 0.46
C PHE A 90 4.23 -6.62 0.34
N LEU A 91 3.15 -5.87 0.53
CA LEU A 91 1.81 -6.34 0.21
C LEU A 91 1.43 -5.88 -1.19
N GLU A 92 0.81 -6.74 -1.98
CA GLU A 92 0.30 -6.44 -3.32
C GLU A 92 -1.13 -6.97 -3.50
N PHE A 93 -1.94 -6.25 -4.28
CA PHE A 93 -3.17 -6.80 -4.86
C PHE A 93 -3.36 -6.32 -6.28
N THR A 94 -4.20 -7.03 -7.03
CA THR A 94 -4.59 -6.65 -8.38
C THR A 94 -6.07 -6.36 -8.46
N ALA A 95 -6.46 -5.38 -9.26
CA ALA A 95 -7.86 -5.05 -9.50
C ALA A 95 -8.12 -4.87 -10.99
N LYS A 96 -9.23 -5.46 -11.47
CA LYS A 96 -9.80 -5.17 -12.78
C LYS A 96 -10.73 -3.97 -12.64
N ALA A 97 -10.35 -2.85 -13.23
CA ALA A 97 -11.09 -1.60 -13.17
C ALA A 97 -10.71 -0.75 -14.39
N SER A 98 -11.51 0.28 -14.68
CA SER A 98 -11.09 1.30 -15.63
C SER A 98 -9.88 2.06 -15.06
N VAL A 99 -9.13 2.77 -15.92
CA VAL A 99 -7.96 3.52 -15.46
C VAL A 99 -8.35 4.58 -14.44
N ASN A 100 -9.50 5.25 -14.62
CA ASN A 100 -9.94 6.28 -13.70
C ASN A 100 -10.34 5.67 -12.35
N ASP A 101 -11.17 4.62 -12.36
CA ASP A 101 -11.64 3.98 -11.12
C ASP A 101 -10.48 3.34 -10.35
N PHE A 102 -9.48 2.78 -11.06
CA PHE A 102 -8.30 2.23 -10.43
C PHE A 102 -7.49 3.30 -9.69
N PHE A 103 -7.27 4.46 -10.30
CA PHE A 103 -6.49 5.55 -9.69
C PHE A 103 -7.27 6.21 -8.55
N GLU A 104 -8.58 6.36 -8.71
CA GLU A 104 -9.46 6.89 -7.67
C GLU A 104 -9.49 5.96 -6.44
N GLY A 105 -9.71 4.65 -6.66
CA GLY A 105 -9.65 3.63 -5.60
C GLY A 105 -8.29 3.58 -4.92
N ALA A 106 -7.19 3.67 -5.67
CA ALA A 106 -5.85 3.73 -5.12
C ALA A 106 -5.61 4.99 -4.26
N ALA A 107 -6.20 6.13 -4.65
CA ALA A 107 -6.13 7.36 -3.87
C ALA A 107 -6.91 7.24 -2.55
N PHE A 108 -8.09 6.61 -2.56
CA PHE A 108 -8.86 6.33 -1.35
C PHE A 108 -8.10 5.40 -0.39
N ILE A 109 -7.53 4.31 -0.91
CA ILE A 109 -6.69 3.40 -0.10
C ILE A 109 -5.53 4.16 0.53
N ALA A 110 -4.81 4.99 -0.23
CA ALA A 110 -3.68 5.74 0.32
C ALA A 110 -4.09 6.79 1.35
N ALA A 111 -5.26 7.41 1.19
CA ALA A 111 -5.80 8.34 2.18
C ALA A 111 -6.13 7.62 3.50
N GLU A 112 -6.77 6.45 3.43
CA GLU A 112 -7.10 5.63 4.60
C GLU A 112 -5.83 5.12 5.29
N MET A 113 -4.85 4.63 4.51
CA MET A 113 -3.54 4.24 5.03
C MET A 113 -2.88 5.38 5.79
N ALA A 114 -2.92 6.61 5.26
CA ALA A 114 -2.34 7.76 5.92
C ALA A 114 -3.04 8.10 7.24
N ALA A 115 -4.37 7.92 7.31
CA ALA A 115 -5.13 8.06 8.55
C ALA A 115 -4.67 7.02 9.59
N ILE A 116 -4.48 5.76 9.21
CA ILE A 116 -3.99 4.68 10.08
C ILE A 116 -2.55 4.96 10.55
N LEU A 117 -1.66 5.31 9.63
CA LEU A 117 -0.24 5.58 9.92
C LEU A 117 -0.02 6.82 10.79
N SER A 118 -0.97 7.78 10.75
CA SER A 118 -0.92 8.98 11.60
C SER A 118 -1.25 8.70 13.07
N ARG A 119 -1.84 7.54 13.38
CA ARG A 119 -2.08 7.11 14.76
C ARG A 119 -0.77 6.58 15.37
N PRO A 120 -0.51 6.76 16.67
CA PRO A 120 0.58 6.08 17.36
C PRO A 120 0.51 4.57 17.10
N ALA A 121 1.67 3.90 16.93
CA ALA A 121 1.71 2.45 16.79
C ALA A 121 1.05 1.82 18.02
N GLN A 122 -0.08 1.14 17.85
CA GLN A 122 -0.83 0.53 18.96
C GLN A 122 -0.46 -0.93 19.23
N LEU A 123 0.49 -1.52 18.49
CA LEU A 123 0.84 -2.94 18.64
C LEU A 123 2.31 -3.13 19.00
N SER A 124 2.53 -3.77 20.14
CA SER A 124 3.82 -4.37 20.49
C SER A 124 4.02 -5.63 19.65
N SER A 125 5.14 -5.68 18.95
CA SER A 125 5.63 -6.84 18.21
C SER A 125 5.45 -8.16 18.99
N SER A 126 4.66 -9.09 18.45
CA SER A 126 4.82 -10.51 18.75
C SER A 126 4.58 -11.33 17.47
N SER A 127 5.47 -12.27 17.22
CA SER A 127 5.41 -13.22 16.11
C SER A 127 4.38 -14.30 16.44
N GLY A 128 3.46 -14.60 15.51
CA GLY A 128 2.45 -15.64 15.70
C GLY A 128 1.36 -15.60 14.64
N ARG A 129 0.42 -16.54 14.71
CA ARG A 129 -0.78 -16.56 13.86
C ARG A 129 -1.61 -15.32 14.25
N LEU A 130 -2.00 -14.51 13.27
CA LEU A 130 -2.80 -13.30 13.49
C LEU A 130 -4.15 -13.45 12.78
N ALA A 131 -5.22 -12.97 13.40
CA ALA A 131 -6.54 -12.82 12.81
C ALA A 131 -6.89 -11.33 12.73
N CYS A 132 -7.65 -10.92 11.72
CA CYS A 132 -8.25 -9.59 11.70
C CYS A 132 -9.63 -9.70 12.35
N VAL A 133 -9.85 -8.98 13.45
CA VAL A 133 -11.16 -8.86 14.10
C VAL A 133 -11.50 -7.39 14.21
N ASN A 134 -12.56 -6.96 13.52
CA ASN A 134 -13.04 -5.58 13.51
C ASN A 134 -11.96 -4.54 13.13
N GLY A 135 -11.10 -4.87 12.15
CA GLY A 135 -10.04 -3.96 11.68
C GLY A 135 -8.83 -3.85 12.61
N ALA A 136 -8.71 -4.73 13.61
CA ALA A 136 -7.53 -4.88 14.43
C ALA A 136 -6.88 -6.23 14.16
N LEU A 137 -5.56 -6.22 13.89
CA LEU A 137 -4.76 -7.44 13.92
C LEU A 137 -4.65 -7.92 15.38
N VAL A 138 -5.27 -9.06 15.65
CA VAL A 138 -5.23 -9.74 16.94
C VAL A 138 -4.48 -11.05 16.80
N ALA A 139 -3.88 -11.54 17.88
CA ALA A 139 -3.35 -12.89 17.89
C ALA A 139 -4.47 -13.89 17.61
N ALA A 140 -4.31 -14.74 16.60
CA ALA A 140 -5.19 -15.86 16.36
C ALA A 140 -4.92 -16.92 17.43
N ALA A 141 -5.98 -17.31 18.13
CA ALA A 141 -5.96 -18.42 19.07
C ALA A 141 -5.64 -19.77 18.38
#